data_AF-A0A956IKY0-F1
#
_entry.id   AF-A0A956IKY0-F1
#
_cell.length_a   1.000
_cell.length_b   1.000
_cell.length_c   1.000
_cell.angle_alpha   90.00
_cell.angle_beta   90.00
_cell.angle_gamma   90.00
#
_symmetry.space_group_name_H-M   'P 1'
#
loop_
_entity.id
_entity.type
_entity.pdbx_description
1 polymer ?
#
loop_
_entity_poly.entity_id
_entity_poly.type
_entity_poly.pdbx_seq_one_letter_code
_entity_poly.pdbx_strand_id
1 'polypeptide(L)' 'EALDALADEGGALSGHAAFDAALIAQLAAPRDATADYWHKIAARYRVAADKLVDLPLKRDAEARASEADQVAAAIGAR' A
#
# COMPACT_ATOMS: atom_id res chain seq x y z
N GLU A 1 -1.20 8.69 9.03
CA GLU A 1 -0.31 9.31 10.04
C GLU A 1 -0.03 8.42 11.23
N ALA A 2 -1.00 8.00 12.06
CA ALA A 2 -0.70 7.15 13.23
C ALA A 2 -0.11 5.77 12.85
N LEU A 3 -0.68 5.08 11.84
CA LEU A 3 -0.16 3.80 11.38
C LEU A 3 1.15 3.92 10.60
N ASP A 4 1.34 5.03 9.88
CA ASP A 4 2.61 5.31 9.20
C ASP A 4 3.74 5.51 10.23
N ALA A 5 3.46 6.25 11.32
CA ALA A 5 4.41 6.40 12.42
C ALA A 5 4.77 5.05 13.06
N LEU A 6 3.79 4.17 13.30
CA LEU A 6 4.03 2.80 13.79
C LEU A 6 4.84 1.95 12.82
N ALA A 7 4.61 2.09 11.51
CA ALA A 7 5.39 1.41 10.48
C ALA A 7 6.86 1.87 10.44
N ASP A 8 7.11 3.14 10.77
CA ASP A 8 8.44 3.76 10.79
C ASP A 8 9.18 3.52 12.11
N GLU A 9 8.48 3.47 13.26
CA GLU A 9 9.04 3.11 14.56
C GLU A 9 9.63 1.68 14.60
N GLY A 10 9.11 0.80 13.75
CA GLY A 10 9.60 -0.57 13.63
C GLY A 10 8.95 -1.55 14.61
N GLY A 11 9.63 -2.68 14.86
CA GLY A 11 9.12 -3.75 15.73
C GLY A 11 8.20 -4.76 15.01
N ALA A 12 7.72 -5.74 15.77
CA ALA A 12 7.06 -6.94 15.25
C ALA A 12 5.78 -6.66 14.44
N LEU A 13 5.12 -5.52 14.69
CA LEU A 13 3.87 -5.14 14.03
C LEU A 13 4.05 -4.09 12.92
N SER A 14 5.28 -3.63 12.67
CA SER A 14 5.53 -2.57 11.67
C SER A 14 5.06 -2.93 10.26
N GLY A 15 5.20 -4.20 9.83
CA GLY A 15 4.67 -4.66 8.55
C GLY A 15 3.15 -4.67 8.48
N HIS A 16 2.48 -5.03 9.59
CA HIS A 16 1.01 -4.98 9.68
C HIS A 16 0.50 -3.54 9.67
N ALA A 17 1.16 -2.64 10.42
CA ALA A 17 0.81 -1.22 10.43
C ALA A 17 0.97 -0.59 9.04
N ALA A 18 2.05 -0.92 8.31
CA ALA A 18 2.25 -0.47 6.95
C ALA A 18 1.18 -1.00 5.99
N PHE A 19 0.80 -2.27 6.14
CA PHE A 19 -0.26 -2.88 5.34
C PHE A 19 -1.62 -2.21 5.58
N ASP A 20 -2.00 -2.03 6.85
CA ASP A 20 -3.25 -1.41 7.24
C ASP A 20 -3.32 0.06 6.80
N ALA A 21 -2.21 0.80 6.91
CA ALA A 21 -2.10 2.16 6.39
C ALA A 21 -2.33 2.22 4.88
N ALA A 22 -1.71 1.30 4.12
CA ALA A 22 -1.89 1.20 2.68
C ALA A 22 -3.34 0.86 2.31
N LEU A 23 -3.96 -0.08 3.03
CA LEU A 23 -5.34 -0.50 2.83
C LEU A 23 -6.34 0.62 3.09
N ILE A 24 -6.19 1.33 4.20
CA ILE A 24 -7.05 2.48 4.50
C ILE A 24 -6.92 3.54 3.41
N ALA A 25 -5.70 3.84 2.96
CA ALA A 25 -5.49 4.81 1.89
C ALA A 25 -6.08 4.34 0.55
N GLN A 26 -6.05 3.04 0.25
CA GLN A 26 -6.71 2.47 -0.93
C GLN A 26 -8.23 2.61 -0.85
N LEU A 27 -8.84 2.25 0.28
CA LEU A 27 -10.29 2.32 0.49
C LEU A 27 -10.83 3.75 0.55
N ALA A 28 -10.02 4.67 1.05
CA ALA A 28 -10.35 6.10 1.16
C ALA A 28 -9.90 6.92 -0.06
N ALA A 29 -9.55 6.28 -1.18
CA ALA A 29 -9.15 6.98 -2.39
C ALA A 29 -10.23 7.98 -2.84
N PRO A 30 -9.88 9.25 -3.11
CA PRO A 30 -10.85 10.22 -3.59
C PRO A 30 -11.35 9.83 -4.99
N ARG A 31 -12.56 10.29 -5.35
CA ARG A 31 -13.19 9.96 -6.63
C ARG A 31 -12.34 10.34 -7.85
N ASP A 32 -11.54 11.39 -7.71
CA ASP A 32 -10.63 11.96 -8.71
C ASP A 32 -9.16 11.60 -8.43
N ALA A 33 -8.90 10.51 -7.69
CA ALA A 33 -7.56 10.01 -7.44
C ALA A 33 -6.76 9.85 -8.74
N THR A 34 -5.62 10.54 -8.81
CA THR A 34 -4.74 10.57 -9.98
C THR A 34 -3.89 9.31 -10.08
N ALA A 35 -3.27 9.08 -11.24
CA ALA A 35 -2.30 7.98 -11.40
C ALA A 35 -1.17 8.04 -10.35
N ASP A 36 -0.69 9.23 -10.00
CA ASP A 36 0.31 9.44 -8.93
C ASP A 36 -0.18 8.97 -7.55
N TYR A 37 -1.47 9.20 -7.22
CA TYR A 37 -2.06 8.68 -5.99
C TYR A 37 -1.96 7.15 -5.93
N TRP A 38 -2.32 6.48 -7.02
CA TRP A 38 -2.29 5.02 -7.10
C TRP A 38 -0.86 4.47 -7.09
N HIS A 39 0.11 5.14 -7.72
CA HIS A 39 1.52 4.78 -7.58
C HIS A 39 2.02 4.89 -6.13
N LYS A 40 1.55 5.89 -5.37
CA LYS A 40 1.86 6.01 -3.93
C LYS A 40 1.23 4.89 -3.10
N ILE A 41 0.01 4.47 -3.43
CA ILE A 41 -0.61 3.28 -2.81
C ILE A 41 0.23 2.02 -3.11
N ALA A 42 0.63 1.82 -4.37
CA ALA A 42 1.49 0.69 -4.74
C ALA A 42 2.81 0.70 -3.97
N ALA A 43 3.46 1.86 -3.84
CA ALA A 43 4.69 2.01 -3.06
C ALA A 43 4.49 1.64 -1.58
N ARG A 44 3.40 2.06 -0.95
CA ARG A 44 3.08 1.69 0.44
C ARG A 44 2.92 0.18 0.63
N TYR A 45 2.25 -0.49 -0.30
CA TYR A 45 2.11 -1.93 -0.26
C TYR A 45 3.44 -2.68 -0.44
N ARG A 46 4.36 -2.17 -1.29
CA ARG A 46 5.71 -2.74 -1.38
C ARG A 46 6.49 -2.60 -0.06
N VAL A 47 6.40 -1.44 0.60
CA VAL A 47 6.98 -1.25 1.93
C VAL A 47 6.40 -2.23 2.96
N ALA A 48 5.08 -2.47 2.91
CA ALA A 48 4.45 -3.48 3.77
C ALA A 48 4.98 -4.89 3.48
N ALA A 49 5.06 -5.29 2.22
CA ALA A 49 5.58 -6.60 1.80
C ALA A 49 7.04 -6.84 2.24
N ASP A 50 7.86 -5.79 2.26
CA ASP A 50 9.26 -5.88 2.72
C ASP A 50 9.37 -6.09 4.24
N LYS A 51 8.40 -5.58 5.01
CA LYS A 51 8.37 -5.66 6.48
C LYS A 51 7.60 -6.86 7.02
N LEU A 52 6.67 -7.42 6.24
CA LEU A 52 5.84 -8.55 6.64
C LEU A 52 6.65 -9.86 6.65
N VAL A 53 6.51 -10.62 7.75
CA VAL A 53 7.11 -11.95 7.92
C VAL A 53 6.15 -13.07 7.52
N ASP A 54 4.85 -12.83 7.67
CA ASP A 54 3.80 -13.77 7.26
C ASP A 54 3.72 -13.84 5.72
N LEU A 55 3.99 -15.03 5.16
CA LEU A 55 4.06 -15.25 3.71
C LEU A 55 2.71 -14.98 3.00
N PRO A 56 1.56 -15.49 3.48
CA PRO A 56 0.26 -15.08 2.97
C PRO A 56 0.05 -13.56 2.91
N LEU A 57 0.30 -12.83 4.01
CA LEU A 57 0.11 -11.38 4.03
C LEU A 57 1.09 -10.64 3.11
N LYS A 58 2.34 -11.11 3.03
CA LYS A 58 3.32 -10.58 2.09
C LYS A 58 2.84 -10.69 0.63
N ARG A 59 2.30 -11.85 0.25
CA ARG A 59 1.76 -12.08 -1.10
C ARG A 59 0.55 -11.20 -1.39
N ASP A 60 -0.33 -10.99 -0.40
CA ASP A 60 -1.47 -10.07 -0.55
C ASP A 60 -0.99 -8.63 -0.77
N ALA A 61 0.01 -8.19 0.01
CA ALA A 61 0.63 -6.87 -0.17
C ALA A 61 1.23 -6.71 -1.58
N GLU A 62 1.97 -7.71 -2.08
CA GLU A 62 2.53 -7.71 -3.44
C GLU A 62 1.45 -7.67 -4.53
N ALA A 63 0.38 -8.46 -4.37
CA ALA A 63 -0.75 -8.47 -5.30
C ALA A 63 -1.43 -7.10 -5.36
N ARG A 64 -1.72 -6.49 -4.21
CA ARG A 64 -2.32 -5.16 -4.10
C ARG A 64 -1.42 -4.05 -4.65
N ALA A 65 -0.10 -4.17 -4.50
CA ALA A 65 0.83 -3.25 -5.14
C ALA A 65 0.70 -3.30 -6.67
N SER A 66 0.65 -4.51 -7.24
CA SER A 66 0.47 -4.71 -8.69
C SER A 66 -0.88 -4.18 -9.18
N GLU A 67 -1.96 -4.44 -8.46
CA GLU A 67 -3.29 -3.92 -8.79
C GLU A 67 -3.31 -2.38 -8.80
N ALA A 68 -2.70 -1.75 -7.80
CA ALA A 68 -2.60 -0.29 -7.74
C ALA A 68 -1.79 0.29 -8.91
N ASP A 69 -0.71 -0.34 -9.34
CA ASP A 69 0.01 0.07 -10.56
C ASP A 69 -0.86 -0.07 -11.82
N GLN A 70 -1.66 -1.14 -11.93
CA GLN A 70 -2.57 -1.33 -13.06
C GLN A 70 -3.64 -0.24 -13.11
N VAL A 71 -4.19 0.16 -11.95
CA VAL A 71 -5.13 1.28 -11.86
C VAL A 71 -4.45 2.58 -12.28
N ALA A 72 -3.22 2.84 -11.81
CA ALA A 72 -2.45 4.02 -12.20
C ALA A 72 -2.23 4.08 -13.72
N ALA A 73 -1.83 2.96 -14.33
CA ALA A 73 -1.63 2.85 -15.77
C ALA A 73 -2.94 3.09 -16.56
N ALA A 74 -4.05 2.52 -16.10
CA ALA A 74 -5.36 2.72 -16.74
C ALA A 74 -5.84 4.17 -16.68
N ILE A 75 -5.51 4.90 -15.60
CA ILE A 75 -5.82 6.33 -15.48
C ILE A 75 -4.91 7.16 -16.40
N GLY A 76 -3.61 6.86 -16.44
CA GLY A 76 -2.65 7.59 -17.28
C GLY A 76 -2.78 7.37 -18.78
N ALA A 77 -3.48 6.30 -19.20
CA ALA A 77 -3.77 6.02 -20.61
C ALA A 77 -5.02 6.75 -21.14
N ARG A 78 -5.79 7.43 -20.27
CA ARG A 78 -6.93 8.28 -20.65
C ARG A 78 -6.49 9.70 -20.98
#